data_AF-A0A6C0KC82-F1
#
_entry.id   AF-A0A6C0KC82-F1
#
_cell.length_a   1.000
_cell.length_b   1.000
_cell.length_c   1.000
_cell.angle_alpha   90.00
_cell.angle_beta   90.00
_cell.angle_gamma   90.00
#
_symmetry.space_group_name_H-M   'P 1'
#
loop_
_entity.id
_entity.type
_entity.pdbx_description
1 polymer ?
#
loop_
_entity_poly.entity_id
_entity_poly.type
_entity_poly.pdbx_seq_one_letter_code
_entity_poly.pdbx_strand_id
1 'polypeptide(L)'
;MASLRNLKCEDRPWTREEDRTVWGLCNWPGPTDWDIAMRVLPGRSEEAITSRFLDYMQPQRQSFKPEKVRSFSKWSKEEDVKALMTCEGDVDANWDVVSRILPGRTPNQVKSRYLNHLRPWTAQEKDIIALHIKQGSSLKILVPLLPRHKITAISAERKRHSTSQSCDD
;
A
#
# COMPACT_ATOMS: atom_id res chain seq x y z
N MET A 1 17.49 -8.96 -44.30
CA MET A 1 16.95 -9.69 -43.12
C MET A 1 15.44 -9.64 -43.23
N ALA A 2 14.76 -10.76 -43.44
CA ALA A 2 13.29 -10.78 -43.51
C ALA A 2 12.70 -10.46 -42.13
N SER A 3 11.70 -9.57 -42.09
CA SER A 3 10.97 -9.23 -40.85
C SER A 3 10.18 -10.46 -40.39
N LEU A 4 10.52 -10.99 -39.21
CA LEU A 4 9.87 -12.18 -38.62
C LEU A 4 8.44 -11.91 -38.16
N ARG A 5 8.03 -10.63 -38.11
CA ARG A 5 6.71 -10.17 -37.62
C ARG A 5 5.52 -10.61 -38.49
N ASN A 6 5.75 -11.09 -39.71
CA ASN A 6 4.69 -11.52 -40.63
C ASN A 6 4.60 -13.06 -40.79
N LEU A 7 5.27 -13.83 -39.92
CA LEU A 7 5.20 -15.29 -39.98
C LEU A 7 3.85 -15.79 -39.47
N LYS A 8 3.18 -16.59 -40.30
CA LYS A 8 1.91 -17.25 -39.93
C LYS A 8 2.16 -18.18 -38.74
N CYS A 9 1.46 -17.93 -37.63
CA CYS A 9 1.53 -18.79 -36.45
C CYS A 9 1.02 -20.20 -36.80
N GLU A 10 1.70 -21.22 -36.32
CA GLU A 10 1.23 -22.59 -36.40
C GLU A 10 0.06 -22.79 -35.44
N ASP A 11 -1.04 -23.37 -35.94
CA ASP A 11 -2.21 -23.72 -35.12
C ASP A 11 -1.93 -25.02 -34.37
N ARG A 12 -1.07 -24.91 -33.34
CA ARG A 12 -0.69 -26.03 -32.47
C ARG A 12 -0.72 -25.66 -30.99
N PRO A 13 -1.05 -26.61 -30.09
CA PRO A 13 -1.04 -26.38 -28.65
C PRO A 13 0.32 -25.91 -28.14
N TRP A 14 0.32 -25.07 -27.09
CA TRP A 14 1.53 -24.64 -26.40
C TRP A 14 2.13 -25.79 -25.58
N THR A 15 3.44 -26.00 -25.73
CA THR A 15 4.19 -26.98 -24.95
C THR A 15 4.71 -26.38 -23.65
N ARG A 16 5.06 -27.24 -22.68
CA ARG A 16 5.65 -26.80 -21.41
C ARG A 16 7.01 -26.12 -21.62
N GLU A 17 7.77 -26.56 -22.60
CA GLU A 17 9.07 -26.02 -23.00
C GLU A 17 8.91 -24.58 -23.51
N GLU A 18 7.94 -24.36 -24.40
CA GLU A 18 7.61 -23.02 -24.90
C GLU A 18 7.14 -22.10 -23.77
N ASP A 19 6.26 -22.61 -22.89
CA ASP A 19 5.77 -21.88 -21.73
C ASP A 19 6.92 -21.43 -20.78
N ARG A 20 7.95 -22.27 -20.59
CA ARG A 20 9.16 -21.90 -19.82
C ARG A 20 9.94 -20.77 -20.49
N THR A 21 10.07 -20.83 -21.81
CA THR A 21 10.76 -19.80 -22.60
C THR A 21 10.01 -18.47 -22.54
N VAL A 22 8.68 -18.48 -22.72
CA VAL A 22 7.82 -17.29 -22.58
C VAL A 22 7.97 -16.68 -21.18
N TRP A 23 7.96 -17.52 -20.14
CA TRP A 23 8.13 -17.04 -18.77
C TRP A 23 9.49 -16.36 -18.54
N GLY A 24 10.58 -16.96 -19.04
CA GLY A 24 11.92 -16.41 -18.92
C GLY A 24 12.07 -15.05 -19.61
N LEU A 25 11.55 -14.93 -20.83
CA LEU A 25 11.58 -13.69 -21.60
C LEU A 25 10.80 -12.56 -20.90
N CYS A 26 9.62 -12.87 -20.36
CA CYS A 26 8.76 -11.88 -19.70
C CYS A 26 9.10 -11.63 -18.21
N ASN A 27 10.10 -12.33 -17.67
CA ASN A 27 10.66 -12.09 -16.33
C ASN A 27 12.09 -11.55 -16.37
N TRP A 28 12.62 -11.32 -17.57
CA TRP A 28 13.90 -10.67 -17.77
C TRP A 28 13.84 -9.19 -17.34
N PRO A 29 14.81 -8.68 -16.55
CA PRO A 29 14.79 -7.29 -16.06
C PRO A 29 15.13 -6.24 -17.12
N GLY A 30 15.54 -6.64 -18.32
CA GLY A 30 15.83 -5.74 -19.45
C GLY A 30 14.68 -5.64 -20.46
N PRO A 31 14.82 -4.79 -21.50
CA PRO A 31 13.82 -4.70 -22.57
C PRO A 31 13.66 -6.05 -23.26
N THR A 32 12.41 -6.49 -23.40
CA THR A 32 12.07 -7.74 -24.11
C THR A 32 12.31 -7.53 -25.60
N ASP A 33 13.26 -8.27 -26.16
CA ASP A 33 13.49 -8.33 -27.60
C ASP A 33 12.60 -9.42 -28.22
N TRP A 34 11.52 -8.98 -28.88
CA TRP A 34 10.56 -9.87 -29.52
C TRP A 34 11.14 -10.60 -30.73
N ASP A 35 12.15 -10.05 -31.39
CA ASP A 35 12.82 -10.75 -32.50
C ASP A 35 13.63 -11.93 -31.96
N ILE A 36 14.24 -11.79 -30.77
CA ILE A 36 14.86 -12.92 -30.06
C ILE A 36 13.78 -13.92 -29.64
N ALA A 37 12.66 -13.45 -29.08
CA ALA A 37 11.54 -14.30 -28.65
C ALA A 37 11.01 -15.18 -29.80
N MET A 38 10.77 -14.60 -30.97
CA MET A 38 10.30 -15.33 -32.16
C MET A 38 11.35 -16.28 -32.73
N ARG A 39 12.65 -16.01 -32.55
CA ARG A 39 13.72 -16.94 -32.94
C ARG A 39 13.79 -18.17 -32.04
N VAL A 40 13.56 -17.98 -30.74
CA VAL A 40 13.58 -19.09 -29.75
C VAL A 40 12.24 -19.85 -29.69
N LEU A 41 11.16 -19.27 -30.23
CA LEU A 41 9.84 -19.88 -30.35
C LEU A 41 9.42 -19.96 -31.83
N PRO A 42 10.07 -20.82 -32.64
CA PRO A 42 9.73 -20.94 -34.05
C PRO A 42 8.27 -21.38 -34.21
N GLY A 43 7.57 -20.73 -35.15
CA GLY A 43 6.14 -20.98 -35.41
C GLY A 43 5.18 -20.24 -34.48
N ARG A 44 5.67 -19.41 -33.54
CA ARG A 44 4.86 -18.48 -32.74
C ARG A 44 5.12 -17.04 -33.16
N SER A 45 4.05 -16.29 -33.44
CA SER A 45 4.17 -14.84 -33.69
C SER A 45 4.28 -14.05 -32.38
N GLU A 46 4.71 -12.80 -32.47
CA GLU A 46 4.77 -11.87 -31.34
C GLU A 46 3.41 -11.74 -30.64
N GLU A 47 2.32 -11.68 -31.40
CA GLU A 47 0.95 -11.61 -30.87
C GLU A 47 0.57 -12.88 -30.12
N ALA A 48 0.94 -14.05 -30.64
CA ALA A 48 0.69 -15.33 -29.99
C ALA A 48 1.46 -15.45 -28.66
N ILE A 49 2.73 -15.05 -28.65
CA ILE A 49 3.58 -15.04 -27.44
C ILE A 49 3.01 -14.07 -26.40
N THR A 50 2.63 -12.87 -26.83
CA THR A 50 2.09 -11.82 -25.97
C THR A 50 0.75 -12.23 -25.35
N SER A 51 -0.18 -12.74 -26.17
CA SER A 51 -1.46 -13.25 -25.69
C SER A 51 -1.27 -14.45 -24.76
N ARG A 52 -0.39 -15.41 -25.09
CA ARG A 52 -0.09 -16.52 -24.19
C ARG A 52 0.42 -16.06 -22.83
N PHE A 53 1.31 -15.07 -22.81
CA PHE A 53 1.82 -14.51 -21.57
C PHE A 53 0.71 -13.80 -20.77
N LEU A 54 -0.09 -12.96 -21.40
CA LEU A 54 -1.15 -12.20 -20.72
C LEU A 54 -2.31 -13.08 -20.24
N ASP A 55 -2.74 -14.04 -21.04
CA ASP A 55 -3.96 -14.81 -20.79
C ASP A 55 -3.71 -16.05 -19.91
N TYR A 56 -2.52 -16.64 -19.99
CA TYR A 56 -2.21 -17.90 -19.29
C TYR A 56 -1.15 -17.74 -18.20
N MET A 57 -0.14 -16.90 -18.40
CA MET A 57 0.99 -16.77 -17.46
C MET A 57 0.84 -15.63 -16.46
N GLN A 58 0.27 -14.49 -16.86
CA GLN A 58 0.04 -13.36 -15.96
C GLN A 58 -0.95 -13.69 -14.83
N PRO A 59 -2.05 -14.46 -15.06
CA PRO A 59 -2.90 -14.92 -13.97
C PRO A 59 -2.16 -15.87 -13.02
N GLN A 60 -1.28 -16.74 -13.55
CA GLN A 60 -0.41 -17.58 -12.72
C GLN A 60 0.62 -16.75 -11.92
N ARG A 61 1.10 -15.62 -12.47
CA ARG A 61 1.92 -14.67 -11.70
C ARG A 61 1.11 -13.93 -10.64
N GLN A 62 -0.16 -13.65 -10.88
CA GLN A 62 -1.04 -13.04 -9.88
C GLN A 62 -1.35 -13.97 -8.72
N SER A 63 -1.38 -15.29 -8.92
CA SER A 63 -1.44 -16.28 -7.84
C SER A 63 -0.10 -16.43 -7.09
N PHE A 64 1.03 -16.04 -7.70
CA PHE A 64 2.33 -15.84 -7.05
C PHE A 64 2.54 -14.42 -6.52
N LYS A 65 1.49 -13.61 -6.33
CA LYS A 65 1.60 -12.46 -5.43
C LYS A 65 1.99 -13.02 -4.05
N PRO A 66 3.03 -12.48 -3.37
CA PRO A 66 3.25 -12.82 -1.98
C PRO A 66 1.92 -12.62 -1.28
N GLU A 67 1.51 -13.65 -0.54
CA GLU A 67 0.22 -13.76 0.13
C GLU A 67 -0.29 -12.37 0.48
N LYS A 68 -1.38 -11.98 -0.20
CA LYS A 68 -1.97 -10.64 -0.15
C LYS A 68 -1.83 -10.12 1.27
N VAL A 69 -0.90 -9.18 1.48
CA VAL A 69 -0.57 -8.60 2.79
C VAL A 69 -1.81 -7.85 3.27
N ARG A 70 -2.75 -8.60 3.80
CA ARG A 70 -4.01 -8.18 4.40
C ARG A 70 -4.01 -8.78 5.78
N SER A 71 -3.00 -8.42 6.58
CA SER A 71 -3.20 -8.56 8.01
C SER A 71 -4.24 -7.51 8.42
N PHE A 72 -5.49 -7.97 8.50
CA PHE A 72 -6.54 -7.35 9.31
C PHE A 72 -6.36 -7.68 10.80
N SER A 73 -5.21 -8.26 11.17
CA SER A 73 -4.86 -8.54 12.55
C SER A 73 -4.88 -7.25 13.37
N LYS A 74 -5.32 -7.37 14.62
CA LYS A 74 -5.27 -6.29 15.61
C LYS A 74 -3.82 -5.80 15.74
N TRP A 75 -3.63 -4.48 15.82
CA TRP A 75 -2.31 -3.89 16.05
C TRP A 75 -1.76 -4.33 17.40
N SER A 76 -0.52 -4.83 17.40
CA SER A 76 0.21 -5.17 18.62
C SER A 76 0.96 -3.96 19.16
N LYS A 77 1.28 -3.97 20.46
CA LYS A 77 2.06 -2.90 21.07
C LYS A 77 3.48 -2.85 20.50
N GLU A 78 4.03 -4.01 20.14
CA GLU A 78 5.36 -4.15 19.54
C GLU A 78 5.39 -3.53 18.13
N GLU A 79 4.32 -3.70 17.34
CA GLU A 79 4.16 -3.02 16.05
C GLU A 79 4.10 -1.50 16.22
N ASP A 80 3.34 -1.02 17.22
CA ASP A 80 3.23 0.41 17.52
C ASP A 80 4.58 1.00 17.95
N VAL A 81 5.34 0.31 18.81
CA VAL A 81 6.69 0.73 19.25
C VAL A 81 7.65 0.82 18.06
N LYS A 82 7.66 -0.17 17.17
CA LYS A 82 8.51 -0.14 15.96
C LYS A 82 8.13 1.01 15.03
N ALA A 83 6.84 1.23 14.82
CA ALA A 83 6.35 2.34 14.00
C ALA A 83 6.76 3.69 14.61
N LEU A 84 6.65 3.85 15.94
CA LEU A 84 7.06 5.05 16.66
C LEU A 84 8.55 5.32 16.52
N MET A 85 9.41 4.35 16.86
CA MET A 85 10.88 4.51 16.81
C MET A 85 11.39 4.90 15.42
N THR A 86 10.72 4.46 14.37
CA THR A 86 11.13 4.73 12.98
C THR A 86 10.62 6.09 12.49
N CYS A 87 9.54 6.61 13.08
CA CYS A 87 8.98 7.92 12.71
C CYS A 87 9.41 9.04 13.66
N GLU A 88 10.10 8.72 14.76
CA GLU A 88 10.52 9.67 15.78
C GLU A 88 11.60 10.60 15.21
N GLY A 89 11.19 11.83 14.90
CA GLY A 89 12.08 12.88 14.37
C GLY A 89 11.86 13.26 12.91
N ASP A 90 11.06 12.50 12.15
CA ASP A 90 10.86 12.74 10.71
C ASP A 90 9.43 13.19 10.41
N VAL A 91 9.29 14.40 9.83
CA VAL A 91 7.99 14.96 9.43
C VAL A 91 7.43 14.21 8.21
N ASP A 92 8.33 13.61 7.41
CA ASP A 92 8.05 12.88 6.18
C ASP A 92 8.53 11.42 6.25
N ALA A 93 8.09 10.70 7.29
CA ALA A 93 8.41 9.29 7.46
C ALA A 93 8.15 8.49 6.17
N ASN A 94 9.16 7.77 5.70
CA ASN A 94 9.05 6.93 4.52
C ASN A 94 8.27 5.64 4.84
N TRP A 95 6.95 5.67 4.62
CA TRP A 95 6.03 4.58 4.96
C TRP A 95 6.38 3.25 4.27
N ASP A 96 7.04 3.28 3.11
CA ASP A 96 7.53 2.06 2.46
C ASP A 96 8.61 1.41 3.31
N VAL A 97 9.55 2.18 3.86
CA VAL A 97 10.60 1.69 4.76
C VAL A 97 10.00 1.14 6.05
N VAL A 98 9.06 1.87 6.66
CA VAL A 98 8.40 1.43 7.90
C VAL A 98 7.56 0.16 7.68
N SER A 99 6.93 0.00 6.51
CA SER A 99 6.16 -1.22 6.21
C SER A 99 7.04 -2.46 6.08
N ARG A 100 8.30 -2.32 5.62
CA ARG A 100 9.23 -3.44 5.49
C ARG A 100 9.64 -4.04 6.84
N ILE A 101 9.65 -3.25 7.91
CA ILE A 101 9.96 -3.72 9.27
C ILE A 101 8.73 -4.27 10.01
N LEU A 102 7.53 -4.09 9.44
CA LEU A 102 6.24 -4.55 9.96
C LEU A 102 5.64 -5.60 9.00
N PRO A 103 6.11 -6.86 9.05
CA PRO A 103 5.62 -7.90 8.16
C PRO A 103 4.11 -8.06 8.33
N GLY A 104 3.38 -8.14 7.22
CA GLY A 104 1.93 -8.21 7.27
C GLY A 104 1.22 -6.84 7.22
N ARG A 105 1.94 -5.72 7.29
CA ARG A 105 1.36 -4.36 7.21
C ARG A 105 1.74 -3.67 5.92
N THR A 106 0.76 -3.01 5.30
CA THR A 106 0.98 -2.16 4.12
C THR A 106 1.39 -0.74 4.52
N PRO A 107 2.12 0.00 3.68
CA PRO A 107 2.49 1.41 3.94
C PRO A 107 1.29 2.27 4.37
N ASN A 108 0.14 2.10 3.71
CA ASN A 108 -1.07 2.85 4.02
C ASN A 108 -1.65 2.50 5.41
N GLN A 109 -1.59 1.24 5.82
CA GLN A 109 -2.04 0.84 7.16
C GLN A 109 -1.13 1.44 8.23
N VAL A 110 0.19 1.42 8.01
CA VAL A 110 1.17 2.03 8.93
C VAL A 110 0.95 3.54 9.03
N LYS A 111 0.82 4.23 7.90
CA LYS A 111 0.53 5.67 7.85
C LYS A 111 -0.75 6.01 8.61
N SER A 112 -1.83 5.27 8.35
CA SER A 112 -3.12 5.49 9.02
C SER A 112 -3.02 5.25 10.53
N ARG A 113 -2.36 4.16 10.95
CA ARG A 113 -2.15 3.85 12.37
C ARG A 113 -1.36 4.96 13.06
N TYR A 114 -0.26 5.39 12.46
CA TYR A 114 0.58 6.44 13.02
C TYR A 114 -0.19 7.74 13.16
N LEU A 115 -0.76 8.26 12.07
CA LEU A 115 -1.45 9.55 12.08
C LEU A 115 -2.63 9.59 13.05
N ASN A 116 -3.40 8.49 13.14
CA ASN A 116 -4.64 8.48 13.93
C ASN A 116 -4.43 8.10 15.41
N HIS A 117 -3.40 7.32 15.74
CA HIS A 117 -3.27 6.71 17.07
C HIS A 117 -1.91 6.87 17.74
N LEU A 118 -0.82 7.05 16.99
CA LEU A 118 0.54 7.05 17.57
C LEU A 118 1.19 8.43 17.56
N ARG A 119 0.87 9.26 16.56
CA ARG A 119 1.48 10.58 16.37
C ARG A 119 1.16 11.47 17.58
N PRO A 120 2.18 11.98 18.29
CA PRO A 120 1.96 12.89 19.40
C PRO A 120 1.36 14.23 18.93
N TRP A 121 0.74 14.95 19.86
CA TRP A 121 0.28 16.32 19.61
C TRP A 121 1.49 17.26 19.56
N THR A 122 1.60 18.02 18.47
CA THR A 122 2.60 19.09 18.33
C THR A 122 2.28 20.25 19.28
N ALA A 123 3.27 21.09 19.56
CA ALA A 123 3.08 22.28 20.40
C ALA A 123 1.98 23.19 19.83
N GLN A 124 2.02 23.47 18.53
CA GLN A 124 1.01 24.26 17.84
C GLN A 124 -0.41 23.68 17.99
N GLU A 125 -0.57 22.37 17.80
CA GLU A 125 -1.88 21.73 17.98
C GLU A 125 -2.37 21.82 19.44
N LYS A 126 -1.46 21.73 20.43
CA LYS A 126 -1.79 21.92 21.84
C LYS A 126 -2.24 23.36 22.13
N ASP A 127 -1.57 24.35 21.55
CA ASP A 127 -1.92 25.76 21.73
C ASP A 127 -3.30 26.07 21.16
N ILE A 128 -3.61 25.52 19.97
CA ILE A 128 -4.94 25.63 19.35
C ILE A 128 -6.03 25.05 20.27
N ILE A 129 -5.77 23.90 20.89
CA ILE A 129 -6.71 23.27 21.83
C ILE A 129 -6.86 24.09 23.11
N ALA A 130 -5.75 24.60 23.66
CA ALA A 130 -5.78 25.43 24.87
C ALA A 130 -6.58 26.73 24.66
N LEU A 131 -6.41 27.37 23.51
CA LEU A 131 -7.20 28.54 23.11
C LEU A 131 -8.68 28.20 22.97
N HIS A 132 -8.99 27.06 22.34
CA HIS A 132 -10.36 26.59 22.19
C HIS A 132 -11.05 26.35 23.54
N ILE A 133 -10.37 25.69 24.48
CA ILE A 133 -10.87 25.44 25.85
C ILE A 133 -11.12 26.76 26.57
N LYS A 134 -10.20 27.72 26.51
CA LYS A 134 -10.34 29.03 27.17
C LYS A 134 -11.50 29.86 26.61
N GLN A 135 -11.73 29.82 25.31
CA GLN A 135 -12.75 30.65 24.65
C GLN A 135 -14.14 30.02 24.60
N GLY A 136 -14.29 28.75 25.02
CA GLY A 136 -15.56 28.02 24.94
C GLY A 136 -16.10 27.93 23.51
N SER A 137 -15.22 28.02 22.51
CA SER A 137 -15.59 28.19 21.10
C SER A 137 -16.12 26.89 20.48
N SER A 138 -16.71 26.98 19.29
CA SER A 138 -17.28 25.81 18.61
C SER A 138 -16.19 24.89 18.05
N LEU A 139 -16.38 23.56 18.15
CA LEU A 139 -15.49 22.57 17.52
C LEU A 139 -15.37 22.75 16.00
N LYS A 140 -16.32 23.45 15.36
CA LYS A 140 -16.27 23.79 13.93
C LYS A 140 -15.03 24.62 13.57
N ILE A 141 -14.51 25.43 14.48
CA ILE A 141 -13.31 26.26 14.26
C ILE A 141 -12.04 25.39 14.17
N LEU A 142 -12.06 24.18 14.76
CA LEU A 142 -10.92 23.26 14.71
C LEU A 142 -10.83 22.49 13.39
N VAL A 143 -11.91 22.41 12.60
CA VAL A 143 -11.96 21.66 11.33
C VAL A 143 -10.86 22.05 10.33
N PRO A 144 -10.58 23.33 10.08
CA PRO A 144 -9.47 23.72 9.21
C PRO A 144 -8.09 23.60 9.86
N LEU A 145 -8.01 23.47 11.18
CA LEU A 145 -6.75 23.55 11.94
C LEU A 145 -6.22 22.18 12.39
N LEU A 146 -7.10 21.20 12.54
CA LEU A 146 -6.78 19.88 13.07
C LEU A 146 -7.37 18.77 12.19
N PRO A 147 -6.66 17.64 12.04
CA PRO A 147 -7.21 16.44 11.43
C PRO A 147 -8.52 15.98 12.10
N ARG A 148 -9.45 15.44 11.30
CA ARG A 148 -10.77 15.01 11.76
C ARG A 148 -10.74 14.08 12.98
N HIS A 149 -9.82 13.11 13.01
CA HIS A 149 -9.70 12.15 14.13
C HIS A 149 -9.32 12.84 15.45
N LYS A 150 -8.51 13.91 15.40
CA LYS A 150 -8.12 14.71 16.56
C LYS A 150 -9.32 15.49 17.12
N ILE A 151 -10.15 16.05 16.25
CA ILE A 151 -11.39 16.74 16.63
C ILE A 151 -12.38 15.76 17.28
N THR A 152 -12.51 14.55 16.72
CA THR A 152 -13.34 13.49 17.30
C THR A 152 -12.86 13.09 18.69
N ALA A 153 -11.54 12.97 18.90
CA ALA A 153 -10.97 12.68 20.22
C ALA A 153 -11.30 13.78 21.26
N ILE A 154 -11.16 15.05 20.88
CA ILE A 154 -11.52 16.21 21.73
C ILE A 154 -13.01 16.18 22.10
N SER A 155 -13.89 15.91 21.12
CA SER A 155 -15.33 15.79 21.36
C SER A 155 -15.68 14.65 22.34
N ALA A 156 -15.03 13.50 22.18
CA ALA A 156 -15.22 12.34 23.07
C ALA A 156 -14.75 12.61 24.50
N GLU A 157 -13.65 13.35 24.68
CA GLU A 157 -13.14 13.76 25.99
C GLU A 157 -14.10 14.74 26.69
N ARG A 158 -14.65 15.70 25.95
CA ARG A 158 -15.66 16.64 26.47
C ARG A 158 -16.92 15.92 26.96
N LYS A 159 -17.36 14.90 26.22
CA LYS A 159 -18.52 14.08 26.62
C LYS A 159 -18.25 13.33 27.93
N ARG A 160 -17.05 12.75 28.09
CA ARG A 160 -16.65 12.07 29.34
C ARG A 160 -16.67 13.00 30.55
N HIS A 161 -16.07 14.19 30.43
CA HIS A 161 -16.06 15.18 31.52
C HIS A 161 -17.48 15.65 31.90
N SER A 162 -18.36 15.87 30.91
CA SER A 162 -19.74 16.26 31.17
C SER A 162 -20.57 15.16 31.84
N THR A 163 -20.26 13.88 31.60
CA THR A 163 -20.96 12.75 32.24
C THR A 163 -20.45 12.51 33.66
N SER A 164 -19.15 12.68 33.92
CA SER A 164 -18.57 12.55 35.26
C SER A 164 -19.04 13.62 36.25
N GLN A 165 -19.43 14.81 35.76
CA GLN A 165 -19.88 15.93 36.59
C GLN A 165 -21.37 15.87 36.97
N SER A 166 -22.10 14.85 36.50
CA SER A 166 -23.55 14.66 36.71
C SER A 166 -23.88 13.53 37.70
N CYS A 167 -22.88 12.92 38.34
CA CYS A 167 -23.05 11.78 39.25
C CYS A 167 -22.77 12.12 40.73
N ASP A 168 -22.56 13.39 41.06
CA ASP A 168 -22.25 13.89 42.42
C ASP A 168 -23.45 14.61 43.10
N ASP A 169 -24.69 14.38 42.67
CA ASP A 169 -25.92 14.84 43.34
C ASP A 169 -26.80 13.66 43.80
#